data_AF-A0A7H8Q881-F1
#
_entry.id   AF-A0A7H8Q881-F1
#
_cell.length_a   1.000
_cell.length_b   1.000
_cell.length_c   1.000
_cell.angle_alpha   90.00
_cell.angle_beta   90.00
_cell.angle_gamma   90.00
#
_symmetry.space_group_name_H-M   'P 1'
#
loop_
_entity.id
_entity.type
_entity.pdbx_description
1 polymer ?
#
loop_
_entity_poly.entity_id
_entity_poly.type
_entity_poly.pdbx_seq_one_letter_code
_entity_poly.pdbx_strand_id
1 'polypeptide(L)'
;MLCNKCGQENDENANFCKSCGHSLSDNASKKEKRKKWMYSLILLIGLGGAGFGASQLMQEPPQQAAPSEELSSAKEDEQEERQEQQEQQEQAEKQGQEQSEEPDEIKEPVELAASDGKTEGTVTKVEDIVPPSEQPEKVEPKKKDKPAIIKDTQQKVYTILTEGGQGSGFLFHQSGLVATNAHVVAGFTDVIVRNINGQDQPGTVVGISDESDIALIKVDAFAGIDPLESEMNPTDVGTEVIALGSPSGFENTATIGYLTGIDRDFEQEFIYEDIYQIDAPIAPGSSGGPLVDASTGKVIGINSLVMEEGDSIGFSIPLYSMHGMLTEWVNNPMSAEEVVAKFHVYDDFSGYEDENYEFDPDLEMKFEESSLHEFVGDFRYYYETALAEEDFFYVQNLLVYESDIYNGILEYIGDIAGKEMEFNFNKLEITGTEIFEDHALVHTEEAFDFKNEAGEWSLEERSKTYTIVMDENGFYYVSDIINKE
;
A
#
# COMPACT_ATOMS: atom_id res chain seq x y z
N MET A 1 20.33 -10.26 31.76
CA MET A 1 19.78 -9.21 32.67
C MET A 1 18.43 -9.61 33.31
N LEU A 2 17.99 -8.94 34.39
CA LEU A 2 16.69 -9.18 35.04
C LEU A 2 15.61 -8.20 34.55
N CYS A 3 14.39 -8.70 34.27
CA CYS A 3 13.26 -7.86 33.86
C CYS A 3 12.68 -7.05 35.03
N ASN A 4 12.65 -5.73 34.91
CA ASN A 4 12.03 -4.79 35.85
C ASN A 4 10.50 -4.99 36.01
N LYS A 5 9.78 -5.52 35.00
CA LYS A 5 8.32 -5.73 35.01
C LYS A 5 7.88 -7.06 35.64
N CYS A 6 8.59 -8.16 35.37
CA CYS A 6 8.19 -9.51 35.82
C CYS A 6 9.23 -10.26 36.67
N GLY A 7 10.45 -9.75 36.80
CA GLY A 7 11.54 -10.40 37.55
C GLY A 7 12.22 -11.57 36.85
N GLN A 8 11.83 -11.92 35.62
CA GLN A 8 12.47 -13.00 34.85
C GLN A 8 13.93 -12.68 34.55
N GLU A 9 14.79 -13.70 34.62
CA GLU A 9 16.18 -13.66 34.16
C GLU A 9 16.26 -13.95 32.66
N ASN A 10 16.86 -13.02 31.94
CA ASN A 10 17.08 -13.03 30.49
C ASN A 10 18.57 -12.95 30.23
N ASP A 11 18.95 -13.17 28.99
CA ASP A 11 20.33 -13.16 28.51
C ASP A 11 20.89 -11.72 28.52
N GLU A 12 22.19 -11.52 28.27
CA GLU A 12 22.82 -10.19 28.47
C GLU A 12 22.58 -9.21 27.30
N ASN A 13 22.35 -9.73 26.10
CA ASN A 13 22.07 -8.94 24.89
C ASN A 13 20.57 -8.94 24.51
N ALA A 14 19.68 -9.35 25.42
CA ALA A 14 18.25 -9.47 25.11
C ALA A 14 17.55 -8.10 25.16
N ASN A 15 17.09 -7.61 24.01
CA ASN A 15 16.33 -6.35 23.94
C ASN A 15 14.98 -6.43 24.67
N PHE A 16 14.33 -7.60 24.64
CA PHE A 16 12.99 -7.83 25.22
C PHE A 16 12.97 -9.04 26.17
N CYS A 17 12.06 -9.02 27.13
CA CYS A 17 11.91 -10.11 28.09
C CYS A 17 11.16 -11.31 27.50
N LYS A 18 11.86 -12.45 27.41
CA LYS A 18 11.34 -13.73 26.88
C LYS A 18 10.13 -14.33 27.62
N SER A 19 9.74 -13.76 28.75
CA SER A 19 8.54 -14.16 29.52
C SER A 19 7.36 -13.19 29.41
N CYS A 20 7.54 -11.96 28.90
CA CYS A 20 6.46 -10.95 28.93
C CYS A 20 6.58 -9.80 27.91
N GLY A 21 7.42 -9.93 26.88
CA GLY A 21 7.61 -8.94 25.80
C GLY A 21 8.18 -7.58 26.22
N HIS A 22 8.39 -7.33 27.51
CA HIS A 22 8.78 -6.01 27.98
C HIS A 22 10.25 -5.73 27.71
N SER A 23 10.53 -4.58 27.08
CA SER A 23 11.88 -4.06 26.87
C SER A 23 12.71 -4.12 28.16
N LEU A 24 13.96 -4.56 28.00
CA LEU A 24 14.94 -4.67 29.08
C LEU A 24 15.89 -3.44 29.09
N SER A 25 15.81 -2.62 28.05
CA SER A 25 16.46 -1.32 27.85
C SER A 25 15.66 -0.17 28.47
N ASP A 26 15.65 -0.06 29.81
CA ASP A 26 15.09 1.10 30.52
C ASP A 26 16.04 1.58 31.65
N ASN A 27 16.98 2.46 31.27
CA ASN A 27 17.64 3.41 32.20
C ASN A 27 18.40 4.56 31.48
N ALA A 28 18.51 4.50 30.15
CA ALA A 28 18.75 5.66 29.29
C ALA A 28 17.46 5.98 28.49
N SER A 29 17.54 7.01 27.64
CA SER A 29 16.67 7.22 26.48
C SER A 29 15.13 7.07 26.60
N LYS A 30 14.54 7.73 27.60
CA LYS A 30 13.12 8.16 27.54
C LYS A 30 12.78 9.15 26.38
N LYS A 31 13.68 9.31 25.41
CA LYS A 31 13.59 10.17 24.21
C LYS A 31 13.63 9.37 22.89
N GLU A 32 13.89 8.05 22.91
CA GLU A 32 13.99 7.21 21.70
C GLU A 32 12.67 6.57 21.27
N LYS A 33 11.73 6.34 22.20
CA LYS A 33 10.47 5.58 22.02
C LYS A 33 9.41 6.26 21.12
N ARG A 34 9.85 7.12 20.21
CA ARG A 34 9.07 8.09 19.44
C ARG A 34 9.59 8.25 17.99
N LYS A 35 10.90 8.09 17.75
CA LYS A 35 11.59 8.28 16.44
C LYS A 35 11.24 7.28 15.30
N LYS A 36 10.31 6.34 15.50
CA LYS A 36 10.28 5.02 14.81
C LYS A 36 8.90 4.67 14.20
N TRP A 37 8.38 5.56 13.37
CA TRP A 37 7.09 5.42 12.66
C TRP A 37 7.19 5.80 11.17
N MET A 38 8.43 5.92 10.66
CA MET A 38 8.78 7.03 9.77
C MET A 38 9.41 6.62 8.42
N TYR A 39 9.61 5.32 8.18
CA TYR A 39 10.39 4.84 7.02
C TYR A 39 9.55 4.09 5.97
N SER A 40 8.33 3.68 6.30
CA SER A 40 7.46 2.83 5.45
C SER A 40 6.60 3.61 4.41
N LEU A 41 7.08 4.75 3.88
CA LEU A 41 6.22 5.73 3.19
C LEU A 41 6.77 6.33 1.88
N ILE A 42 8.09 6.39 1.69
CA ILE A 42 8.71 7.20 0.62
C ILE A 42 8.89 6.36 -0.65
N LEU A 43 7.78 5.83 -1.20
CA LEU A 43 7.80 5.13 -2.50
C LEU A 43 6.41 5.00 -3.18
N LEU A 44 5.57 6.06 -3.13
CA LEU A 44 4.27 6.10 -3.83
C LEU A 44 4.11 7.22 -4.88
N ILE A 45 5.14 8.03 -5.14
CA ILE A 45 5.11 9.10 -6.16
C ILE A 45 6.27 8.90 -7.16
N GLY A 46 6.10 7.94 -8.07
CA GLY A 46 7.06 7.64 -9.13
C GLY A 46 6.38 7.48 -10.50
N LEU A 47 6.74 8.35 -11.45
CA LEU A 47 6.52 8.21 -12.91
C LEU A 47 5.09 8.42 -13.51
N GLY A 48 4.33 9.40 -13.03
CA GLY A 48 3.16 9.95 -13.77
C GLY A 48 3.54 10.88 -14.95
N GLY A 49 4.55 10.55 -15.76
CA GLY A 49 5.39 11.59 -16.41
C GLY A 49 5.79 11.48 -17.90
N ALA A 50 5.41 10.46 -18.70
CA ALA A 50 5.87 10.40 -20.10
C ALA A 50 4.97 9.64 -21.11
N GLY A 51 4.30 10.40 -22.01
CA GLY A 51 3.67 9.89 -23.23
C GLY A 51 2.82 10.98 -23.91
N PHE A 52 2.88 11.26 -25.22
CA PHE A 52 3.54 10.60 -26.35
C PHE A 52 4.10 11.65 -27.34
N GLY A 53 5.18 11.36 -28.08
CA GLY A 53 5.79 12.36 -28.98
C GLY A 53 6.85 11.87 -29.99
N ALA A 54 6.77 10.62 -30.46
CA ALA A 54 7.84 10.02 -31.28
C ALA A 54 7.81 10.42 -32.76
N SER A 55 8.94 10.91 -33.32
CA SER A 55 9.35 10.74 -34.73
C SER A 55 10.80 11.21 -34.96
N GLN A 56 11.58 10.43 -35.72
CA GLN A 56 12.95 10.80 -36.14
C GLN A 56 12.95 11.69 -37.39
N LEU A 57 13.95 12.58 -37.53
CA LEU A 57 14.87 12.61 -38.69
C LEU A 57 16.06 13.57 -38.47
N MET A 58 17.06 13.53 -39.35
CA MET A 58 18.41 14.08 -39.12
C MET A 58 18.71 15.39 -39.90
N GLN A 59 19.45 16.29 -39.23
CA GLN A 59 20.54 17.15 -39.72
C GLN A 59 20.42 17.88 -41.09
N GLU A 60 20.32 19.22 -41.09
CA GLU A 60 21.42 20.16 -41.44
C GLU A 60 21.03 21.65 -41.20
N PRO A 61 21.98 22.63 -41.13
CA PRO A 61 21.71 24.01 -40.68
C PRO A 61 21.88 25.09 -41.81
N PRO A 62 22.06 26.41 -41.57
CA PRO A 62 20.97 27.39 -41.69
C PRO A 62 21.20 28.57 -42.70
N GLN A 63 20.12 29.21 -43.21
CA GLN A 63 20.23 30.43 -44.04
C GLN A 63 19.16 31.54 -43.80
N GLN A 64 19.66 32.69 -43.34
CA GLN A 64 19.31 34.10 -43.63
C GLN A 64 17.87 34.55 -44.05
N ALA A 65 17.15 35.11 -43.07
CA ALA A 65 16.49 36.44 -43.05
C ALA A 65 15.69 37.03 -44.26
N ALA A 66 14.36 37.07 -44.11
CA ALA A 66 13.41 38.22 -44.26
C ALA A 66 13.26 38.98 -45.61
N PRO A 67 12.16 39.76 -45.86
CA PRO A 67 11.00 40.10 -45.00
C PRO A 67 9.58 39.92 -45.63
N SER A 68 8.55 40.13 -44.78
CA SER A 68 7.20 40.66 -45.05
C SER A 68 6.37 40.24 -46.29
N GLU A 69 5.19 39.66 -46.07
CA GLU A 69 3.89 40.37 -46.23
C GLU A 69 2.72 39.59 -45.59
N GLU A 70 1.52 40.17 -45.55
CA GLU A 70 0.33 39.67 -44.81
C GLU A 70 -0.50 38.66 -45.61
N LEU A 71 -1.05 37.63 -44.96
CA LEU A 71 -2.45 37.22 -45.16
C LEU A 71 -2.99 36.40 -43.97
N SER A 72 -4.29 36.54 -43.69
CA SER A 72 -4.99 35.98 -42.52
C SER A 72 -5.81 34.73 -42.85
N SER A 73 -6.49 34.18 -41.82
CA SER A 73 -7.79 33.49 -41.93
C SER A 73 -7.87 32.36 -42.98
N ALA A 74 -7.33 31.18 -42.63
CA ALA A 74 -7.50 29.93 -43.38
C ALA A 74 -7.27 28.66 -42.52
N LYS A 75 -7.59 28.73 -41.21
CA LYS A 75 -7.41 27.60 -40.27
C LYS A 75 -8.50 27.44 -39.19
N GLU A 76 -9.37 28.43 -39.01
CA GLU A 76 -10.48 28.36 -38.05
C GLU A 76 -11.68 27.62 -38.68
N ASP A 77 -11.99 27.92 -39.95
CA ASP A 77 -13.08 27.28 -40.74
C ASP A 77 -12.99 25.73 -40.76
N GLU A 78 -11.76 25.18 -40.83
CA GLU A 78 -11.52 23.73 -40.88
C GLU A 78 -11.71 23.01 -39.52
N GLN A 79 -11.93 23.73 -38.42
CA GLN A 79 -12.28 23.15 -37.12
C GLN A 79 -13.79 23.25 -36.84
N GLU A 80 -14.45 24.36 -37.17
CA GLU A 80 -15.90 24.51 -36.99
C GLU A 80 -16.70 23.51 -37.84
N GLU A 81 -16.37 23.33 -39.14
CA GLU A 81 -17.01 22.29 -39.99
C GLU A 81 -16.83 20.87 -39.44
N ARG A 82 -15.80 20.63 -38.60
CA ARG A 82 -15.51 19.32 -38.00
C ARG A 82 -16.31 19.09 -36.71
N GLN A 83 -16.55 20.12 -35.91
CA GLN A 83 -17.40 20.03 -34.73
C GLN A 83 -18.89 19.93 -35.10
N GLU A 84 -19.38 20.71 -36.08
CA GLU A 84 -20.77 20.59 -36.55
C GLU A 84 -21.10 19.18 -37.07
N GLN A 85 -20.14 18.50 -37.70
CA GLN A 85 -20.32 17.12 -38.18
C GLN A 85 -20.37 16.10 -37.04
N GLN A 86 -19.64 16.31 -35.94
CA GLN A 86 -19.71 15.43 -34.77
C GLN A 86 -21.01 15.63 -33.98
N GLU A 87 -21.45 16.88 -33.76
CA GLU A 87 -22.73 17.15 -33.08
C GLU A 87 -23.94 16.60 -33.85
N GLN A 88 -23.93 16.71 -35.19
CA GLN A 88 -24.98 16.11 -36.03
C GLN A 88 -24.99 14.58 -35.96
N GLN A 89 -23.84 13.95 -35.71
CA GLN A 89 -23.75 12.49 -35.57
C GLN A 89 -24.27 12.01 -34.21
N GLU A 90 -23.96 12.70 -33.11
CA GLU A 90 -24.58 12.40 -31.80
C GLU A 90 -26.10 12.64 -31.78
N GLN A 91 -26.58 13.71 -32.43
CA GLN A 91 -28.01 14.00 -32.51
C GLN A 91 -28.78 12.95 -33.32
N ALA A 92 -28.14 12.31 -34.31
CA ALA A 92 -28.73 11.21 -35.06
C ALA A 92 -28.92 9.96 -34.20
N GLU A 93 -27.96 9.62 -33.32
CA GLU A 93 -28.06 8.46 -32.43
C GLU A 93 -29.06 8.71 -31.29
N LYS A 94 -29.10 9.93 -30.73
CA LYS A 94 -30.07 10.31 -29.68
C LYS A 94 -31.53 10.35 -30.17
N GLN A 95 -31.79 10.41 -31.48
CA GLN A 95 -33.14 10.23 -32.05
C GLN A 95 -33.54 8.77 -32.31
N GLY A 96 -32.66 7.79 -32.04
CA GLY A 96 -32.92 6.37 -32.23
C GLY A 96 -33.69 5.66 -31.10
N GLN A 97 -33.88 6.30 -29.94
CA GLN A 97 -34.40 5.65 -28.72
C GLN A 97 -35.58 6.37 -28.04
N GLU A 98 -36.53 6.96 -28.79
CA GLU A 98 -37.73 7.55 -28.17
C GLU A 98 -39.03 7.34 -28.98
N GLN A 99 -39.43 6.06 -29.17
CA GLN A 99 -40.79 5.71 -29.61
C GLN A 99 -41.15 4.22 -29.42
N SER A 100 -41.85 3.84 -28.33
CA SER A 100 -42.80 2.69 -28.28
C SER A 100 -43.49 2.45 -26.91
N GLU A 101 -44.34 3.39 -26.49
CA GLU A 101 -45.53 3.12 -25.66
C GLU A 101 -46.73 3.81 -26.36
N GLU A 102 -48.02 3.44 -26.22
CA GLU A 102 -48.68 2.57 -25.24
C GLU A 102 -49.86 1.75 -25.92
N PRO A 103 -51.03 1.41 -25.31
CA PRO A 103 -51.50 0.01 -25.19
C PRO A 103 -52.75 -0.38 -26.02
N ASP A 104 -53.21 -1.64 -25.94
CA ASP A 104 -54.65 -1.95 -25.91
C ASP A 104 -55.04 -3.32 -25.28
N GLU A 105 -56.34 -3.54 -25.06
CA GLU A 105 -56.95 -4.34 -23.98
C GLU A 105 -57.55 -5.74 -24.35
N ILE A 106 -57.63 -6.66 -23.36
CA ILE A 106 -58.46 -7.90 -23.22
C ILE A 106 -58.62 -8.93 -24.37
N LYS A 107 -58.24 -10.21 -24.11
CA LYS A 107 -59.18 -11.36 -23.86
C LYS A 107 -58.55 -12.73 -23.61
N GLU A 108 -59.22 -13.52 -22.76
CA GLU A 108 -58.99 -14.97 -22.53
C GLU A 108 -59.42 -15.84 -23.74
N PRO A 109 -59.16 -17.16 -23.69
CA PRO A 109 -60.28 -18.03 -23.30
C PRO A 109 -59.95 -19.22 -22.36
N VAL A 110 -60.70 -19.28 -21.25
CA VAL A 110 -61.56 -20.41 -20.80
C VAL A 110 -61.13 -21.88 -21.03
N GLU A 111 -61.13 -22.62 -19.92
CA GLU A 111 -61.03 -24.07 -19.70
C GLU A 111 -62.07 -24.96 -20.45
N LEU A 112 -61.74 -26.23 -20.79
CA LEU A 112 -62.52 -27.47 -20.45
C LEU A 112 -62.24 -28.75 -21.29
N ALA A 113 -62.37 -29.88 -20.59
CA ALA A 113 -62.91 -31.20 -21.01
C ALA A 113 -62.10 -32.17 -21.92
N ALA A 114 -62.01 -33.41 -21.41
CA ALA A 114 -61.42 -34.62 -21.99
C ALA A 114 -62.30 -35.36 -23.02
N SER A 115 -61.70 -36.32 -23.75
CA SER A 115 -62.24 -37.70 -23.89
C SER A 115 -61.34 -38.69 -24.68
N ASP A 116 -61.31 -39.94 -24.20
CA ASP A 116 -61.18 -41.25 -24.88
C ASP A 116 -60.13 -41.54 -26.00
N GLY A 117 -59.38 -42.65 -25.82
CA GLY A 117 -58.42 -43.18 -26.81
C GLY A 117 -57.80 -44.56 -26.49
N LYS A 118 -58.59 -45.64 -26.53
CA LYS A 118 -58.11 -47.05 -26.62
C LYS A 118 -57.32 -47.29 -27.94
N THR A 119 -56.40 -48.24 -28.14
CA THR A 119 -55.72 -49.34 -27.37
C THR A 119 -54.48 -49.75 -28.21
N GLU A 120 -53.50 -50.60 -27.86
CA GLU A 120 -53.20 -51.57 -26.77
C GLU A 120 -51.63 -51.65 -26.68
N GLY A 121 -50.90 -52.56 -26.00
CA GLY A 121 -51.22 -53.76 -25.23
C GLY A 121 -50.17 -54.88 -25.40
N THR A 122 -49.09 -54.90 -24.62
CA THR A 122 -48.17 -56.06 -24.48
C THR A 122 -47.47 -56.04 -23.12
N VAL A 123 -47.32 -57.20 -22.49
CA VAL A 123 -46.62 -57.39 -21.20
C VAL A 123 -45.34 -58.19 -21.41
N THR A 124 -44.20 -57.67 -20.97
CA THR A 124 -42.97 -58.46 -20.84
C THR A 124 -42.30 -58.20 -19.49
N LYS A 125 -42.48 -59.18 -18.60
CA LYS A 125 -41.59 -59.66 -17.52
C LYS A 125 -40.48 -58.71 -16.99
N VAL A 126 -40.50 -58.48 -15.68
CA VAL A 126 -39.39 -57.93 -14.87
C VAL A 126 -38.19 -58.88 -14.84
N GLU A 127 -36.99 -58.35 -15.02
CA GLU A 127 -35.73 -58.92 -14.52
C GLU A 127 -34.94 -57.81 -13.81
N ASP A 128 -34.19 -58.17 -12.76
CA ASP A 128 -33.71 -57.23 -11.76
C ASP A 128 -32.59 -56.31 -12.28
N ILE A 129 -32.82 -55.00 -12.22
CA ILE A 129 -31.77 -53.99 -12.39
C ILE A 129 -31.37 -53.46 -11.02
N VAL A 130 -30.07 -53.54 -10.75
CA VAL A 130 -29.35 -53.13 -9.54
C VAL A 130 -29.85 -51.76 -9.04
N PRO A 131 -30.02 -51.54 -7.71
CA PRO A 131 -30.34 -50.22 -7.18
C PRO A 131 -29.29 -49.19 -7.65
N PRO A 132 -29.67 -47.91 -7.86
CA PRO A 132 -28.70 -46.87 -8.13
C PRO A 132 -27.63 -46.89 -7.04
N SER A 133 -26.36 -47.01 -7.44
CA SER A 133 -25.26 -46.74 -6.52
C SER A 133 -25.44 -45.33 -5.99
N GLU A 134 -25.31 -45.16 -4.67
CA GLU A 134 -25.22 -43.85 -4.04
C GLU A 134 -24.05 -43.10 -4.70
N GLN A 135 -24.38 -42.21 -5.64
CA GLN A 135 -23.47 -41.14 -6.01
C GLN A 135 -23.24 -40.35 -4.73
N PRO A 136 -21.98 -40.03 -4.35
CA PRO A 136 -21.76 -39.18 -3.21
C PRO A 136 -22.55 -37.89 -3.44
N GLU A 137 -23.45 -37.54 -2.51
CA GLU A 137 -24.06 -36.22 -2.53
C GLU A 137 -22.93 -35.22 -2.69
N LYS A 138 -23.02 -34.37 -3.72
CA LYS A 138 -22.05 -33.28 -3.89
C LYS A 138 -22.28 -32.36 -2.70
N VAL A 139 -21.48 -32.53 -1.66
CA VAL A 139 -21.57 -31.75 -0.43
C VAL A 139 -21.22 -30.32 -0.78
N GLU A 140 -22.24 -29.54 -1.13
CA GLU A 140 -22.09 -28.10 -1.24
C GLU A 140 -21.56 -27.62 0.11
N PRO A 141 -20.42 -26.92 0.14
CA PRO A 141 -19.85 -26.45 1.39
C PRO A 141 -20.90 -25.59 2.07
N LYS A 142 -21.21 -25.88 3.34
CA LYS A 142 -22.13 -25.05 4.12
C LYS A 142 -21.55 -23.64 4.18
N LYS A 143 -22.07 -22.74 3.33
CA LYS A 143 -21.63 -21.34 3.25
C LYS A 143 -21.62 -20.79 4.68
N LYS A 144 -20.40 -20.50 5.19
CA LYS A 144 -20.23 -20.00 6.55
C LYS A 144 -20.91 -18.63 6.63
N ASP A 145 -21.52 -18.31 7.78
CA ASP A 145 -22.17 -17.01 7.96
C ASP A 145 -21.11 -15.89 7.95
N LYS A 146 -21.26 -14.86 7.12
CA LYS A 146 -20.16 -13.90 6.86
C LYS A 146 -19.68 -13.18 8.14
N PRO A 147 -20.55 -12.68 9.04
CA PRO A 147 -20.12 -12.14 10.33
C PRO A 147 -19.41 -13.16 11.24
N ALA A 148 -19.72 -14.46 11.10
CA ALA A 148 -19.02 -15.52 11.82
C ALA A 148 -17.65 -15.86 11.19
N ILE A 149 -17.50 -15.77 9.86
CA ILE A 149 -16.18 -15.82 9.19
C ILE A 149 -15.32 -14.68 9.73
N ILE A 150 -15.77 -13.44 9.58
CA ILE A 150 -15.05 -12.23 10.01
C ILE A 150 -14.59 -12.39 11.46
N LYS A 151 -15.50 -12.77 12.37
CA LYS A 151 -15.19 -12.90 13.80
C LYS A 151 -14.22 -14.05 14.14
N ASP A 152 -14.21 -15.14 13.39
CA ASP A 152 -13.20 -16.21 13.58
C ASP A 152 -11.84 -15.77 13.03
N THR A 153 -11.82 -15.22 11.82
CA THR A 153 -10.60 -14.72 11.18
C THR A 153 -9.93 -13.61 11.99
N GLN A 154 -10.71 -12.66 12.52
CA GLN A 154 -10.23 -11.55 13.34
C GLN A 154 -9.45 -11.98 14.61
N GLN A 155 -9.66 -13.20 15.11
CA GLN A 155 -8.91 -13.72 16.27
C GLN A 155 -7.52 -14.28 15.90
N LYS A 156 -7.28 -14.47 14.59
CA LYS A 156 -6.08 -15.06 13.99
C LYS A 156 -5.33 -14.08 13.07
N VAL A 157 -5.83 -12.85 12.96
CA VAL A 157 -5.18 -11.70 12.31
C VAL A 157 -4.54 -10.82 13.37
N TYR A 158 -3.32 -10.37 13.10
CA TYR A 158 -2.47 -9.61 14.00
C TYR A 158 -1.96 -8.34 13.31
N THR A 159 -1.72 -7.30 14.08
CA THR A 159 -0.94 -6.14 13.64
C THR A 159 0.54 -6.47 13.84
N ILE A 160 1.34 -6.30 12.79
CA ILE A 160 2.81 -6.41 12.86
C ILE A 160 3.37 -5.01 13.08
N LEU A 161 4.22 -4.86 14.09
CA LEU A 161 4.83 -3.60 14.50
C LEU A 161 6.35 -3.77 14.45
N THR A 162 7.00 -2.95 13.63
CA THR A 162 8.46 -2.89 13.53
C THR A 162 8.97 -1.53 14.01
N GLU A 163 10.25 -1.23 13.79
CA GLU A 163 10.79 0.10 14.07
C GLU A 163 10.76 1.04 12.83
N GLY A 164 10.40 0.51 11.66
CA GLY A 164 10.21 1.28 10.42
C GLY A 164 8.75 1.65 10.14
N GLY A 165 7.79 0.83 10.59
CA GLY A 165 6.36 1.04 10.34
C GLY A 165 5.46 -0.04 10.96
N GLN A 166 4.29 -0.25 10.33
CA GLN A 166 3.35 -1.29 10.75
C GLN A 166 2.59 -1.91 9.57
N GLY A 167 2.30 -3.19 9.68
CA GLY A 167 1.49 -3.96 8.73
C GLY A 167 0.56 -4.93 9.44
N SER A 168 0.15 -5.97 8.74
CA SER A 168 -0.72 -7.03 9.23
C SER A 168 -0.14 -8.41 8.92
N GLY A 169 -0.63 -9.41 9.61
CA GLY A 169 -0.27 -10.80 9.39
C GLY A 169 -1.35 -11.74 9.93
N PHE A 170 -1.27 -13.02 9.58
CA PHE A 170 -2.23 -14.02 10.05
C PHE A 170 -1.59 -15.35 10.41
N LEU A 171 -2.22 -16.07 11.35
CA LEU A 171 -1.74 -17.37 11.79
C LEU A 171 -1.82 -18.40 10.65
N PHE A 172 -0.66 -18.76 10.11
CA PHE A 172 -0.48 -19.72 9.02
C PHE A 172 -0.23 -21.15 9.53
N HIS A 173 0.43 -21.31 10.69
CA HIS A 173 0.74 -22.64 11.24
C HIS A 173 0.54 -22.75 12.75
N GLN A 174 0.09 -23.93 13.21
CA GLN A 174 -0.13 -24.27 14.63
C GLN A 174 1.11 -24.11 15.52
N SER A 175 2.32 -24.03 14.96
CA SER A 175 3.56 -23.72 15.68
C SER A 175 3.66 -22.26 16.17
N GLY A 176 2.65 -21.43 15.93
CA GLY A 176 2.71 -19.99 16.14
C GLY A 176 3.54 -19.31 15.04
N LEU A 177 3.29 -19.67 13.77
CA LEU A 177 3.92 -19.00 12.63
C LEU A 177 2.88 -18.13 11.91
N VAL A 178 3.24 -16.88 11.69
CA VAL A 178 2.40 -15.80 11.16
C VAL A 178 2.93 -15.40 9.80
N ALA A 179 2.13 -15.53 8.74
CA ALA A 179 2.48 -15.04 7.41
C ALA A 179 2.20 -13.53 7.32
N THR A 180 3.05 -12.82 6.58
CA THR A 180 2.96 -11.38 6.29
C THR A 180 3.73 -11.06 5.00
N ASN A 181 3.82 -9.79 4.62
CA ASN A 181 4.64 -9.31 3.52
C ASN A 181 6.12 -9.14 3.92
N ALA A 182 7.01 -9.05 2.94
CA ALA A 182 8.44 -8.84 3.19
C ALA A 182 8.72 -7.37 3.57
N HIS A 183 8.17 -6.40 2.84
CA HIS A 183 8.37 -4.97 3.14
C HIS A 183 7.92 -4.58 4.57
N VAL A 184 6.92 -5.28 5.13
CA VAL A 184 6.45 -5.08 6.51
C VAL A 184 7.52 -5.40 7.56
N VAL A 185 8.51 -6.24 7.23
CA VAL A 185 9.59 -6.69 8.15
C VAL A 185 11.01 -6.52 7.59
N ALA A 186 11.19 -5.89 6.43
CA ALA A 186 12.49 -5.57 5.86
C ALA A 186 13.34 -4.75 6.87
N GLY A 187 14.62 -5.09 6.99
CA GLY A 187 15.52 -4.51 7.99
C GLY A 187 15.39 -5.07 9.42
N PHE A 188 14.39 -5.93 9.72
CA PHE A 188 14.12 -6.39 11.09
C PHE A 188 14.15 -7.92 11.25
N THR A 189 14.99 -8.41 12.18
CA THR A 189 15.01 -9.82 12.60
C THR A 189 14.04 -10.12 13.74
N ASP A 190 13.78 -9.16 14.61
CA ASP A 190 12.79 -9.24 15.71
C ASP A 190 11.73 -8.14 15.54
N VAL A 191 10.48 -8.49 15.80
CA VAL A 191 9.29 -7.64 15.63
C VAL A 191 8.32 -7.79 16.80
N ILE A 192 7.36 -6.88 16.92
CA ILE A 192 6.24 -7.02 17.87
C ILE A 192 4.98 -7.41 17.10
N VAL A 193 4.29 -8.44 17.58
CA VAL A 193 3.04 -8.95 16.98
C VAL A 193 1.90 -8.78 17.98
N ARG A 194 0.89 -7.99 17.61
CA ARG A 194 -0.24 -7.63 18.46
C ARG A 194 -1.51 -8.36 18.05
N ASN A 195 -2.24 -8.91 19.03
CA ASN A 195 -3.59 -9.45 18.82
C ASN A 195 -4.70 -8.41 19.09
N ILE A 196 -5.90 -8.70 18.59
CA ILE A 196 -7.15 -7.90 18.70
C ILE A 196 -7.55 -7.44 20.13
N ASN A 197 -6.90 -7.93 21.18
CA ASN A 197 -7.10 -7.49 22.56
C ASN A 197 -6.05 -6.46 23.02
N GLY A 198 -5.26 -5.88 22.10
CA GLY A 198 -4.16 -4.97 22.41
C GLY A 198 -2.96 -5.65 23.10
N GLN A 199 -2.76 -6.95 22.86
CA GLN A 199 -1.71 -7.73 23.54
C GLN A 199 -0.50 -7.95 22.63
N ASP A 200 0.58 -7.24 22.91
CA ASP A 200 1.89 -7.37 22.26
C ASP A 200 2.59 -8.68 22.66
N GLN A 201 3.11 -9.42 21.68
CA GLN A 201 4.02 -10.55 21.83
C GLN A 201 5.30 -10.32 21.01
N PRO A 202 6.49 -10.76 21.47
CA PRO A 202 7.67 -10.76 20.62
C PRO A 202 7.52 -11.83 19.51
N GLY A 203 7.94 -11.48 18.31
CA GLY A 203 8.11 -12.41 17.20
C GLY A 203 9.49 -12.25 16.55
N THR A 204 10.00 -13.32 15.97
CA THR A 204 11.28 -13.33 15.23
C THR A 204 11.01 -13.73 13.79
N VAL A 205 11.60 -13.04 12.82
CA VAL A 205 11.51 -13.41 11.40
C VAL A 205 12.30 -14.68 11.17
N VAL A 206 11.65 -15.68 10.57
CA VAL A 206 12.21 -17.03 10.31
C VAL A 206 12.12 -17.42 8.82
N GLY A 207 11.79 -16.44 7.98
CA GLY A 207 11.62 -16.58 6.55
C GLY A 207 11.34 -15.21 5.94
N ILE A 208 12.09 -14.82 4.92
CA ILE A 208 11.89 -13.59 4.16
C ILE A 208 12.34 -13.84 2.71
N SER A 209 11.61 -13.29 1.74
CA SER A 209 11.91 -13.40 0.31
C SER A 209 12.25 -12.03 -0.26
N ASP A 210 13.32 -11.99 -1.04
CA ASP A 210 13.89 -10.85 -1.74
C ASP A 210 13.41 -10.73 -3.20
N GLU A 211 12.72 -11.75 -3.72
CA GLU A 211 12.10 -11.73 -5.04
C GLU A 211 10.58 -11.50 -4.92
N SER A 212 9.93 -12.14 -3.95
CA SER A 212 8.48 -12.05 -3.72
C SER A 212 8.17 -11.41 -2.35
N ASP A 213 7.18 -10.54 -2.29
CA ASP A 213 6.84 -9.74 -1.10
C ASP A 213 6.18 -10.58 0.02
N ILE A 214 6.95 -11.50 0.62
CA ILE A 214 6.46 -12.53 1.56
C ILE A 214 7.48 -12.78 2.69
N ALA A 215 6.99 -12.83 3.93
CA ALA A 215 7.77 -13.22 5.10
C ALA A 215 6.96 -14.08 6.09
N LEU A 216 7.68 -14.75 6.99
CA LEU A 216 7.14 -15.63 8.02
C LEU A 216 7.74 -15.30 9.39
N ILE A 217 6.87 -14.91 10.33
CA ILE A 217 7.25 -14.54 11.71
C ILE A 217 6.89 -15.69 12.66
N LYS A 218 7.82 -16.02 13.56
CA LYS A 218 7.65 -16.99 14.65
C LYS A 218 7.27 -16.27 15.95
N VAL A 219 6.09 -16.60 16.49
CA VAL A 219 5.55 -16.08 17.76
C VAL A 219 5.20 -17.26 18.68
N ASP A 220 6.06 -17.57 19.66
CA ASP A 220 5.85 -18.72 20.57
C ASP A 220 4.55 -18.65 21.38
N ALA A 221 4.07 -17.44 21.69
CA ALA A 221 2.81 -17.23 22.41
C ALA A 221 1.56 -17.69 21.65
N PHE A 222 1.65 -17.92 20.33
CA PHE A 222 0.54 -18.39 19.49
C PHE A 222 0.62 -19.90 19.16
N ALA A 223 1.61 -20.62 19.71
CA ALA A 223 1.74 -22.05 19.51
C ALA A 223 0.55 -22.83 20.13
N GLY A 224 -0.03 -23.74 19.36
CA GLY A 224 -1.22 -24.51 19.73
C GLY A 224 -2.56 -23.84 19.44
N ILE A 225 -2.57 -22.66 18.80
CA ILE A 225 -3.78 -22.07 18.21
C ILE A 225 -3.97 -22.66 16.81
N ASP A 226 -5.21 -22.95 16.42
CA ASP A 226 -5.52 -23.40 15.05
C ASP A 226 -5.39 -22.23 14.05
N PRO A 227 -4.62 -22.37 12.95
CA PRO A 227 -4.44 -21.34 11.94
C PRO A 227 -5.71 -21.06 11.13
N LEU A 228 -5.61 -20.15 10.17
CA LEU A 228 -6.60 -20.06 9.10
C LEU A 228 -6.48 -21.23 8.13
N GLU A 229 -7.60 -21.64 7.53
CA GLU A 229 -7.61 -22.64 6.46
C GLU A 229 -7.16 -21.98 5.15
N SER A 230 -6.13 -22.50 4.49
CA SER A 230 -5.71 -22.04 3.15
C SER A 230 -6.58 -22.65 2.04
N GLU A 231 -6.83 -21.90 0.97
CA GLU A 231 -7.15 -22.50 -0.33
C GLU A 231 -5.86 -22.80 -1.12
N MET A 232 -5.85 -23.93 -1.81
CA MET A 232 -4.68 -24.52 -2.47
C MET A 232 -4.82 -24.57 -4.00
N ASN A 233 -5.78 -23.81 -4.53
CA ASN A 233 -6.12 -23.74 -5.94
C ASN A 233 -6.35 -22.26 -6.32
N PRO A 234 -6.19 -21.88 -7.61
CA PRO A 234 -6.62 -20.58 -8.10
C PRO A 234 -8.10 -20.30 -7.77
N THR A 235 -8.42 -19.04 -7.49
CA THR A 235 -9.77 -18.59 -7.13
C THR A 235 -10.41 -17.85 -8.31
N ASP A 236 -11.67 -18.16 -8.63
CA ASP A 236 -12.37 -17.58 -9.78
C ASP A 236 -12.72 -16.09 -9.58
N VAL A 237 -12.62 -15.30 -10.66
CA VAL A 237 -13.11 -13.92 -10.73
C VAL A 237 -14.62 -13.86 -10.43
N GLY A 238 -15.03 -12.88 -9.63
CA GLY A 238 -16.38 -12.77 -9.09
C GLY A 238 -16.60 -13.49 -7.76
N THR A 239 -15.57 -14.13 -7.19
CA THR A 239 -15.59 -14.60 -5.80
C THR A 239 -15.76 -13.41 -4.86
N GLU A 240 -16.73 -13.48 -3.95
CA GLU A 240 -16.93 -12.49 -2.88
C GLU A 240 -15.83 -12.66 -1.82
N VAL A 241 -15.08 -11.59 -1.54
CA VAL A 241 -13.90 -11.62 -0.67
C VAL A 241 -14.03 -10.70 0.54
N ILE A 242 -13.23 -10.99 1.56
CA ILE A 242 -13.04 -10.18 2.76
C ILE A 242 -11.54 -9.93 2.91
N ALA A 243 -11.11 -8.68 2.85
CA ALA A 243 -9.75 -8.31 3.22
C ALA A 243 -9.74 -7.93 4.70
N LEU A 244 -8.75 -8.42 5.47
CA LEU A 244 -8.59 -8.07 6.88
C LEU A 244 -7.18 -7.53 7.15
N GLY A 245 -7.06 -6.52 7.99
CA GLY A 245 -5.79 -5.91 8.33
C GLY A 245 -5.88 -4.82 9.41
N SER A 246 -4.92 -3.91 9.42
CA SER A 246 -4.73 -2.87 10.44
C SER A 246 -4.53 -1.47 9.81
N PRO A 247 -5.34 -1.07 8.82
CA PRO A 247 -5.14 0.17 8.06
C PRO A 247 -5.12 1.39 8.98
N SER A 248 -4.14 2.27 8.79
CA SER A 248 -3.95 3.49 9.61
C SER A 248 -3.91 3.26 11.13
N GLY A 249 -3.54 2.05 11.58
CA GLY A 249 -3.54 1.66 13.00
C GLY A 249 -4.90 1.19 13.55
N PHE A 250 -5.95 1.12 12.72
CA PHE A 250 -7.25 0.55 13.11
C PHE A 250 -7.18 -0.99 13.08
N GLU A 251 -6.65 -1.56 14.16
CA GLU A 251 -6.44 -2.99 14.38
C GLU A 251 -7.67 -3.84 14.00
N ASN A 252 -7.47 -4.85 13.15
CA ASN A 252 -8.50 -5.83 12.77
C ASN A 252 -9.72 -5.27 12.01
N THR A 253 -9.52 -4.21 11.22
CA THR A 253 -10.50 -3.76 10.22
C THR A 253 -10.76 -4.86 9.19
N ALA A 254 -12.02 -5.04 8.79
CA ALA A 254 -12.44 -6.01 7.77
C ALA A 254 -13.29 -5.31 6.70
N THR A 255 -12.84 -5.35 5.46
CA THR A 255 -13.54 -4.80 4.29
C THR A 255 -14.04 -5.92 3.39
N ILE A 256 -15.02 -5.63 2.52
CA ILE A 256 -15.72 -6.62 1.70
C ILE A 256 -15.79 -6.12 0.26
N GLY A 257 -15.55 -7.01 -0.69
CA GLY A 257 -15.66 -6.76 -2.11
C GLY A 257 -15.63 -8.07 -2.90
N TYR A 258 -15.03 -8.05 -4.08
CA TYR A 258 -14.88 -9.16 -5.00
C TYR A 258 -13.44 -9.26 -5.52
N LEU A 259 -13.06 -10.47 -5.92
CA LEU A 259 -11.91 -10.70 -6.78
C LEU A 259 -12.32 -10.28 -8.20
N THR A 260 -11.76 -9.17 -8.69
CA THR A 260 -12.14 -8.52 -9.97
C THR A 260 -11.20 -8.86 -11.13
N GLY A 261 -10.00 -9.36 -10.83
CA GLY A 261 -9.05 -9.85 -11.83
C GLY A 261 -8.05 -10.85 -11.24
N ILE A 262 -7.52 -11.69 -12.13
CA ILE A 262 -6.39 -12.60 -11.89
C ILE A 262 -5.30 -12.26 -12.92
N ASP A 263 -4.18 -12.99 -12.86
CA ASP A 263 -3.13 -12.98 -13.89
C ASP A 263 -2.61 -11.53 -14.09
N ARG A 264 -2.11 -10.94 -13.00
CA ARG A 264 -1.54 -9.59 -12.94
C ARG A 264 -0.06 -9.66 -12.61
N ASP A 265 0.74 -9.10 -13.52
CA ASP A 265 2.19 -9.08 -13.40
C ASP A 265 2.69 -7.63 -13.34
N PHE A 266 3.60 -7.32 -12.41
CA PHE A 266 4.38 -6.08 -12.41
C PHE A 266 5.62 -6.21 -11.51
N GLU A 267 6.56 -5.27 -11.71
CA GLU A 267 7.87 -5.25 -11.07
C GLU A 267 8.05 -3.86 -10.42
N GLN A 268 8.36 -3.85 -9.13
CA GLN A 268 8.71 -2.66 -8.33
C GLN A 268 9.89 -3.05 -7.42
N GLU A 269 9.85 -2.76 -6.11
CA GLU A 269 10.80 -3.33 -5.11
C GLU A 269 10.77 -4.87 -5.08
N PHE A 270 9.65 -5.49 -5.51
CA PHE A 270 9.48 -6.93 -5.61
C PHE A 270 8.90 -7.31 -6.98
N ILE A 271 9.06 -8.59 -7.33
CA ILE A 271 8.47 -9.22 -8.50
C ILE A 271 7.10 -9.79 -8.10
N TYR A 272 6.04 -9.28 -8.72
CA TYR A 272 4.67 -9.74 -8.53
C TYR A 272 4.21 -10.46 -9.80
N GLU A 273 4.00 -11.78 -9.73
CA GLU A 273 3.47 -12.62 -10.82
C GLU A 273 2.10 -13.23 -10.45
N ASP A 274 1.22 -13.41 -11.44
CA ASP A 274 -0.10 -14.07 -11.32
C ASP A 274 -1.06 -13.47 -10.26
N ILE A 275 -0.85 -12.21 -9.81
CA ILE A 275 -1.53 -11.73 -8.59
C ILE A 275 -3.01 -11.38 -8.75
N TYR A 276 -3.75 -11.43 -7.64
CA TYR A 276 -5.17 -11.10 -7.62
C TYR A 276 -5.42 -9.60 -7.51
N GLN A 277 -6.36 -9.11 -8.30
CA GLN A 277 -6.93 -7.76 -8.25
C GLN A 277 -8.28 -7.81 -7.51
N ILE A 278 -8.53 -6.87 -6.60
CA ILE A 278 -9.74 -6.78 -5.78
C ILE A 278 -10.33 -5.37 -5.77
N ASP A 279 -11.66 -5.28 -5.59
CA ASP A 279 -12.36 -4.01 -5.29
C ASP A 279 -12.69 -3.83 -3.78
N ALA A 280 -12.31 -4.81 -2.94
CA ALA A 280 -12.41 -4.68 -1.49
C ALA A 280 -11.40 -3.64 -0.98
N PRO A 281 -11.83 -2.53 -0.33
CA PRO A 281 -10.92 -1.45 0.03
C PRO A 281 -9.79 -1.91 0.96
N ILE A 282 -8.56 -1.60 0.60
CA ILE A 282 -7.36 -1.76 1.42
C ILE A 282 -6.55 -0.46 1.38
N ALA A 283 -5.73 -0.24 2.41
CA ALA A 283 -4.96 0.98 2.62
C ALA A 283 -3.68 0.65 3.41
N PRO A 284 -2.69 1.56 3.53
CA PRO A 284 -1.46 1.34 4.29
C PRO A 284 -1.72 0.79 5.70
N GLY A 285 -1.12 -0.37 6.00
CA GLY A 285 -1.37 -1.17 7.20
C GLY A 285 -2.26 -2.40 7.01
N SER A 286 -2.95 -2.54 5.86
CA SER A 286 -3.61 -3.80 5.45
C SER A 286 -2.64 -4.85 4.91
N SER A 287 -1.48 -4.42 4.41
CA SER A 287 -0.42 -5.26 3.83
C SER A 287 0.02 -6.38 4.78
N GLY A 288 0.18 -7.58 4.24
CA GLY A 288 0.46 -8.84 4.94
C GLY A 288 -0.77 -9.49 5.58
N GLY A 289 -1.90 -8.78 5.66
CA GLY A 289 -3.18 -9.31 6.12
C GLY A 289 -3.79 -10.30 5.11
N PRO A 290 -4.70 -11.18 5.53
CA PRO A 290 -5.29 -12.17 4.64
C PRO A 290 -6.40 -11.59 3.76
N LEU A 291 -6.49 -12.10 2.54
CA LEU A 291 -7.66 -12.05 1.67
C LEU A 291 -8.42 -13.38 1.79
N VAL A 292 -9.72 -13.32 2.15
CA VAL A 292 -10.52 -14.48 2.55
C VAL A 292 -11.76 -14.64 1.67
N ASP A 293 -12.05 -15.85 1.20
CA ASP A 293 -13.31 -16.19 0.53
C ASP A 293 -14.48 -16.07 1.52
N ALA A 294 -15.43 -15.18 1.23
CA ALA A 294 -16.58 -14.86 2.07
C ALA A 294 -17.64 -15.96 2.15
N SER A 295 -17.42 -17.10 1.50
CA SER A 295 -18.29 -18.28 1.51
C SER A 295 -17.70 -19.49 2.24
N THR A 296 -16.41 -19.80 2.03
CA THR A 296 -15.72 -20.90 2.74
C THR A 296 -14.96 -20.44 3.98
N GLY A 297 -14.64 -19.16 4.10
CA GLY A 297 -13.80 -18.62 5.16
C GLY A 297 -12.34 -19.09 5.10
N LYS A 298 -11.86 -19.46 3.91
CA LYS A 298 -10.45 -19.78 3.65
C LYS A 298 -9.67 -18.55 3.20
N VAL A 299 -8.38 -18.50 3.52
CA VAL A 299 -7.45 -17.52 2.94
C VAL A 299 -7.11 -17.95 1.52
N ILE A 300 -7.36 -17.05 0.56
CA ILE A 300 -7.05 -17.23 -0.87
C ILE A 300 -5.79 -16.44 -1.28
N GLY A 301 -5.43 -15.40 -0.53
CA GLY A 301 -4.29 -14.54 -0.82
C GLY A 301 -3.86 -13.68 0.36
N ILE A 302 -2.82 -12.89 0.15
CA ILE A 302 -2.20 -11.98 1.12
C ILE A 302 -2.27 -10.58 0.52
N ASN A 303 -2.94 -9.64 1.18
CA ASN A 303 -3.04 -8.25 0.71
C ASN A 303 -1.63 -7.64 0.68
N SER A 304 -1.21 -6.99 -0.42
CA SER A 304 0.10 -6.30 -0.50
C SER A 304 -0.03 -4.82 -0.81
N LEU A 305 -0.57 -4.50 -2.00
CA LEU A 305 -0.48 -3.17 -2.60
C LEU A 305 -1.86 -2.58 -2.93
N VAL A 306 -1.92 -1.26 -3.00
CA VAL A 306 -3.05 -0.48 -3.52
C VAL A 306 -2.54 0.42 -4.65
N MET A 307 -3.34 0.60 -5.70
CA MET A 307 -3.13 1.66 -6.69
C MET A 307 -4.25 2.69 -6.57
N GLU A 308 -3.87 3.96 -6.44
CA GLU A 308 -4.76 5.08 -6.12
C GLU A 308 -5.07 5.98 -7.34
N GLU A 309 -4.75 5.52 -8.56
CA GLU A 309 -5.10 6.19 -9.82
C GLU A 309 -6.61 6.09 -10.16
N GLY A 310 -7.45 6.75 -9.34
CA GLY A 310 -8.91 6.82 -9.52
C GLY A 310 -9.67 6.09 -8.41
N ASP A 311 -10.50 5.11 -8.77
CA ASP A 311 -11.10 4.20 -7.79
C ASP A 311 -9.99 3.29 -7.22
N SER A 312 -9.84 3.23 -5.89
CA SER A 312 -8.80 2.43 -5.21
C SER A 312 -8.84 0.94 -5.61
N ILE A 313 -7.86 0.48 -6.38
CA ILE A 313 -7.71 -0.93 -6.76
C ILE A 313 -6.73 -1.62 -5.79
N GLY A 314 -7.21 -2.66 -5.09
CA GLY A 314 -6.37 -3.48 -4.22
C GLY A 314 -5.73 -4.66 -4.95
N PHE A 315 -4.60 -5.13 -4.43
CA PHE A 315 -3.86 -6.27 -4.95
C PHE A 315 -3.48 -7.27 -3.85
N SER A 316 -3.43 -8.56 -4.19
CA SER A 316 -3.11 -9.63 -3.25
C SER A 316 -2.34 -10.78 -3.89
N ILE A 317 -1.25 -11.20 -3.24
CA ILE A 317 -0.43 -12.35 -3.66
C ILE A 317 -1.22 -13.64 -3.41
N PRO A 318 -1.38 -14.56 -4.38
CA PRO A 318 -2.14 -15.79 -4.19
C PRO A 318 -1.47 -16.71 -3.16
N LEU A 319 -2.21 -17.17 -2.15
CA LEU A 319 -1.61 -17.98 -1.07
C LEU A 319 -1.15 -19.35 -1.58
N TYR A 320 -1.80 -19.90 -2.61
CA TYR A 320 -1.46 -21.22 -3.15
C TYR A 320 -0.08 -21.28 -3.82
N SER A 321 0.40 -20.19 -4.43
CA SER A 321 1.74 -20.14 -5.06
C SER A 321 2.82 -20.03 -3.99
N MET A 322 2.61 -19.15 -3.00
CA MET A 322 3.56 -18.92 -1.89
C MET A 322 3.59 -20.04 -0.84
N HIS A 323 2.58 -20.91 -0.79
CA HIS A 323 2.51 -22.01 0.19
C HIS A 323 3.74 -22.93 0.14
N GLY A 324 4.40 -23.10 -1.02
CA GLY A 324 5.63 -23.88 -1.13
C GLY A 324 6.76 -23.31 -0.27
N MET A 325 7.10 -22.03 -0.50
CA MET A 325 8.11 -21.26 0.24
C MET A 325 7.78 -21.16 1.73
N LEU A 326 6.52 -20.81 2.07
CA LEU A 326 6.06 -20.76 3.47
C LEU A 326 6.21 -22.13 4.17
N THR A 327 5.97 -23.24 3.45
CA THR A 327 6.16 -24.60 3.99
C THR A 327 7.64 -24.94 4.14
N GLU A 328 8.52 -24.45 3.28
CA GLU A 328 9.96 -24.64 3.42
C GLU A 328 10.46 -23.99 4.71
N TRP A 329 10.13 -22.73 4.98
CA TRP A 329 10.50 -22.04 6.22
C TRP A 329 9.82 -22.63 7.48
N VAL A 330 8.62 -23.21 7.38
CA VAL A 330 7.99 -23.97 8.49
C VAL A 330 8.86 -25.17 8.91
N ASN A 331 9.58 -25.80 7.98
CA ASN A 331 10.41 -26.98 8.24
C ASN A 331 11.89 -26.64 8.48
N ASN A 332 12.40 -25.65 7.74
CA ASN A 332 13.78 -25.16 7.78
C ASN A 332 13.74 -23.62 7.97
N PRO A 333 13.45 -23.14 9.19
CA PRO A 333 13.43 -21.70 9.47
C PRO A 333 14.81 -21.08 9.25
N MET A 334 14.85 -19.92 8.60
CA MET A 334 16.07 -19.15 8.41
C MET A 334 16.65 -18.69 9.74
N SER A 335 17.98 -18.67 9.84
CA SER A 335 18.70 -18.01 10.93
C SER A 335 18.62 -16.48 10.82
N ALA A 336 18.91 -15.77 11.92
CA ALA A 336 18.96 -14.30 11.90
C ALA A 336 20.01 -13.79 10.91
N GLU A 337 21.14 -14.49 10.78
CA GLU A 337 22.19 -14.20 9.80
C GLU A 337 21.72 -14.38 8.35
N GLU A 338 20.90 -15.41 8.06
CA GLU A 338 20.31 -15.62 6.73
C GLU A 338 19.21 -14.59 6.40
N VAL A 339 18.46 -14.11 7.41
CA VAL A 339 17.48 -13.02 7.27
C VAL A 339 18.20 -11.69 7.01
N VAL A 340 19.24 -11.35 7.78
CA VAL A 340 20.04 -10.13 7.57
C VAL A 340 20.72 -10.14 6.20
N ALA A 341 21.18 -11.29 5.72
CA ALA A 341 21.80 -11.41 4.40
C ALA A 341 20.83 -11.12 3.23
N LYS A 342 19.51 -11.00 3.48
CA LYS A 342 18.51 -10.57 2.49
C LYS A 342 18.27 -9.06 2.49
N PHE A 343 18.67 -8.33 3.54
CA PHE A 343 18.36 -6.90 3.65
C PHE A 343 19.06 -6.06 2.57
N HIS A 344 20.29 -6.42 2.19
CA HIS A 344 21.05 -5.73 1.14
C HIS A 344 20.41 -5.77 -0.25
N VAL A 345 19.44 -6.67 -0.49
CA VAL A 345 18.72 -6.70 -1.77
C VAL A 345 17.64 -5.61 -1.83
N TYR A 346 17.14 -5.15 -0.68
CA TYR A 346 16.24 -3.99 -0.59
C TYR A 346 16.99 -2.66 -0.67
N ASP A 347 18.27 -2.64 -0.24
CA ASP A 347 19.16 -1.48 -0.42
C ASP A 347 19.49 -1.25 -1.91
N ASP A 348 19.77 -2.32 -2.68
CA ASP A 348 20.18 -2.27 -4.10
C ASP A 348 19.09 -1.75 -5.07
N PHE A 349 17.81 -1.66 -4.66
CA PHE A 349 16.71 -1.28 -5.55
C PHE A 349 16.57 0.24 -5.78
N SER A 350 17.33 1.10 -5.08
CA SER A 350 17.43 2.52 -5.41
C SER A 350 18.32 2.72 -6.64
N GLY A 351 17.72 2.64 -7.84
CA GLY A 351 18.41 2.47 -9.13
C GLY A 351 19.38 3.56 -9.60
N TYR A 352 20.56 3.64 -8.97
CA TYR A 352 21.74 4.37 -9.42
C TYR A 352 22.96 3.45 -9.47
N GLU A 353 23.26 2.92 -10.65
CA GLU A 353 24.47 2.12 -10.89
C GLU A 353 25.75 2.96 -10.69
N ASP A 354 26.55 2.64 -9.66
CA ASP A 354 28.01 2.81 -9.71
C ASP A 354 28.69 1.46 -9.45
N GLU A 355 29.20 0.83 -10.51
CA GLU A 355 29.85 -0.49 -10.49
C GLU A 355 31.18 -0.55 -9.68
N ASN A 356 31.48 0.45 -8.85
CA ASN A 356 32.75 0.60 -8.12
C ASN A 356 32.60 0.77 -6.59
N TYR A 357 31.45 0.40 -6.00
CA TYR A 357 31.29 0.44 -4.53
C TYR A 357 32.04 -0.69 -3.81
N GLU A 358 33.38 -0.60 -3.80
CA GLU A 358 34.24 -1.45 -2.98
C GLU A 358 34.05 -1.06 -1.50
N PHE A 359 33.20 -1.81 -0.80
CA PHE A 359 32.80 -1.59 0.60
C PHE A 359 33.99 -1.25 1.52
N ASP A 360 34.08 0.03 1.90
CA ASP A 360 35.07 0.52 2.86
C ASP A 360 34.47 0.50 4.27
N PRO A 361 34.89 -0.41 5.16
CA PRO A 361 34.39 -0.48 6.54
C PRO A 361 34.82 0.71 7.41
N ASP A 362 35.73 1.58 6.94
CA ASP A 362 36.12 2.82 7.59
C ASP A 362 35.36 4.06 7.03
N LEU A 363 34.30 3.88 6.22
CA LEU A 363 33.50 4.97 5.62
C LEU A 363 32.70 5.76 6.67
N GLU A 364 33.34 6.79 7.23
CA GLU A 364 32.74 7.76 8.15
C GLU A 364 31.74 8.66 7.39
N MET A 365 30.44 8.33 7.49
CA MET A 365 29.31 9.08 6.93
C MET A 365 29.33 10.55 7.40
N LYS A 366 29.14 11.48 6.46
CA LYS A 366 29.27 12.93 6.68
C LYS A 366 28.25 13.71 5.86
N PHE A 367 27.91 14.88 6.36
CA PHE A 367 27.18 15.90 5.62
C PHE A 367 27.95 16.32 4.35
N GLU A 368 27.31 16.17 3.19
CA GLU A 368 27.78 16.73 1.93
C GLU A 368 26.88 17.88 1.47
N GLU A 369 27.48 18.96 0.94
CA GLU A 369 26.77 20.20 0.59
C GLU A 369 25.71 19.97 -0.51
N SER A 370 26.01 19.13 -1.51
CA SER A 370 25.08 18.74 -2.57
C SER A 370 23.83 18.04 -2.02
N SER A 371 24.03 16.99 -1.21
CA SER A 371 22.92 16.20 -0.66
C SER A 371 22.10 16.98 0.37
N LEU A 372 22.71 17.96 1.06
CA LEU A 372 22.00 18.93 1.89
C LEU A 372 21.14 19.91 1.07
N HIS A 373 21.57 20.29 -0.14
CA HIS A 373 20.80 21.17 -1.02
C HIS A 373 19.62 20.42 -1.65
N GLU A 374 19.84 19.18 -2.06
CA GLU A 374 18.83 18.24 -2.56
C GLU A 374 17.75 17.97 -1.50
N PHE A 375 18.14 17.56 -0.30
CA PHE A 375 17.22 17.34 0.82
C PHE A 375 16.37 18.56 1.20
N VAL A 376 16.90 19.80 1.07
CA VAL A 376 16.11 21.02 1.29
C VAL A 376 15.14 21.30 0.14
N GLY A 377 15.47 20.90 -1.09
CA GLY A 377 14.55 20.89 -2.22
C GLY A 377 13.40 19.90 -2.03
N ASP A 378 13.70 18.68 -1.58
CA ASP A 378 12.71 17.63 -1.31
C ASP A 378 11.82 18.01 -0.12
N PHE A 379 12.42 18.37 1.03
CA PHE A 379 11.69 18.89 2.19
C PHE A 379 10.74 20.01 1.79
N ARG A 380 11.22 20.92 0.92
CA ARG A 380 10.39 21.99 0.38
C ARG A 380 9.21 21.41 -0.36
N TYR A 381 9.43 20.64 -1.43
CA TYR A 381 8.37 20.05 -2.26
C TYR A 381 7.29 19.34 -1.43
N TYR A 382 7.68 18.43 -0.53
CA TYR A 382 6.74 17.69 0.31
C TYR A 382 5.98 18.58 1.31
N TYR A 383 6.59 19.67 1.80
CA TYR A 383 5.89 20.67 2.61
C TYR A 383 4.88 21.50 1.80
N GLU A 384 5.10 21.70 0.49
CA GLU A 384 4.11 22.34 -0.39
C GLU A 384 2.90 21.43 -0.61
N THR A 385 3.12 20.13 -0.86
CA THR A 385 2.05 19.12 -0.93
C THR A 385 1.26 19.02 0.38
N ALA A 386 1.96 19.00 1.53
CA ALA A 386 1.33 18.93 2.85
C ALA A 386 0.40 20.12 3.17
N LEU A 387 0.65 21.28 2.56
CA LEU A 387 -0.21 22.47 2.68
C LEU A 387 -1.36 22.47 1.66
N ALA A 388 -1.18 21.84 0.49
CA ALA A 388 -2.20 21.79 -0.57
C ALA A 388 -3.27 20.72 -0.32
N GLU A 389 -2.86 19.54 0.17
CA GLU A 389 -3.76 18.42 0.50
C GLU A 389 -4.27 18.48 1.96
N GLU A 390 -3.89 19.53 2.71
CA GLU A 390 -4.19 19.74 4.13
C GLU A 390 -3.74 18.58 5.07
N ASP A 391 -2.82 17.72 4.63
CA ASP A 391 -2.33 16.55 5.37
C ASP A 391 -0.82 16.63 5.71
N PHE A 392 -0.53 16.53 7.00
CA PHE A 392 0.82 16.44 7.56
C PHE A 392 1.61 15.21 7.06
N PHE A 393 0.91 14.17 6.59
CA PHE A 393 1.45 12.90 6.11
C PHE A 393 2.65 13.04 5.17
N TYR A 394 2.61 13.99 4.23
CA TYR A 394 3.65 14.19 3.22
C TYR A 394 4.99 14.68 3.81
N VAL A 395 4.97 15.51 4.85
CA VAL A 395 6.19 16.16 5.40
C VAL A 395 6.70 15.51 6.70
N GLN A 396 5.85 14.74 7.39
CA GLN A 396 6.13 14.17 8.71
C GLN A 396 7.45 13.38 8.80
N ASN A 397 7.86 12.72 7.72
CA ASN A 397 9.04 11.86 7.70
C ASN A 397 10.37 12.61 7.53
N LEU A 398 10.32 13.87 7.10
CA LEU A 398 11.50 14.70 6.85
C LEU A 398 11.82 15.61 8.04
N LEU A 399 11.07 15.45 9.13
CA LEU A 399 11.14 16.22 10.36
C LEU A 399 11.65 15.33 11.51
N VAL A 400 12.48 15.87 12.40
CA VAL A 400 12.85 15.14 13.63
C VAL A 400 11.59 14.96 14.48
N TYR A 401 11.11 13.72 14.58
CA TYR A 401 9.87 13.38 15.27
C TYR A 401 9.76 14.04 16.67
N GLU A 402 8.65 14.76 16.89
CA GLU A 402 8.36 15.55 18.10
C GLU A 402 9.42 16.60 18.51
N SER A 403 10.25 17.05 17.59
CA SER A 403 10.87 18.38 17.70
C SER A 403 9.80 19.48 17.79
N ASP A 404 10.20 20.67 18.23
CA ASP A 404 9.29 21.82 18.26
C ASP A 404 8.81 22.17 16.83
N ILE A 405 9.64 21.93 15.79
CA ILE A 405 9.22 22.10 14.39
C ILE A 405 8.26 21.01 13.89
N TYR A 406 8.44 19.75 14.29
CA TYR A 406 7.49 18.66 13.97
C TYR A 406 6.10 18.97 14.53
N ASN A 407 6.02 19.34 15.82
CA ASN A 407 4.75 19.69 16.44
C ASN A 407 4.18 20.99 15.87
N GLY A 408 5.02 21.99 15.59
CA GLY A 408 4.57 23.27 15.04
C GLY A 408 4.03 23.17 13.60
N ILE A 409 4.60 22.31 12.75
CA ILE A 409 4.06 22.05 11.41
C ILE A 409 2.78 21.22 11.47
N LEU A 410 2.71 20.20 12.35
CA LEU A 410 1.49 19.43 12.58
C LEU A 410 0.33 20.31 13.09
N GLU A 411 0.61 21.18 14.07
CA GLU A 411 -0.36 22.14 14.60
C GLU A 411 -0.78 23.15 13.51
N TYR A 412 0.18 23.68 12.72
CA TYR A 412 -0.12 24.62 11.64
C TYR A 412 -0.98 24.02 10.52
N ILE A 413 -0.69 22.81 10.06
CA ILE A 413 -1.48 22.13 9.02
C ILE A 413 -2.89 21.83 9.54
N GLY A 414 -3.01 21.31 10.77
CA GLY A 414 -4.30 21.12 11.43
C GLY A 414 -5.09 22.42 11.66
N ASP A 415 -4.40 23.56 11.85
CA ASP A 415 -5.02 24.89 12.00
C ASP A 415 -5.44 25.53 10.67
N ILE A 416 -4.89 25.13 9.51
CA ILE A 416 -5.34 25.61 8.20
C ILE A 416 -6.44 24.74 7.56
N ALA A 417 -6.56 23.47 7.97
CA ALA A 417 -7.45 22.50 7.34
C ALA A 417 -8.93 22.95 7.29
N GLY A 418 -9.56 22.78 6.13
CA GLY A 418 -10.96 23.12 5.85
C GLY A 418 -11.23 24.62 5.66
N LYS A 419 -10.21 25.45 5.43
CA LYS A 419 -10.35 26.93 5.36
C LYS A 419 -10.15 27.55 3.97
N GLU A 420 -10.01 26.72 2.93
CA GLU A 420 -9.85 27.17 1.52
C GLU A 420 -8.63 28.11 1.32
N MET A 421 -7.57 27.93 2.12
CA MET A 421 -6.32 28.69 2.04
C MET A 421 -5.44 28.12 0.92
N GLU A 422 -4.75 28.97 0.16
CA GLU A 422 -3.90 28.53 -0.97
C GLU A 422 -2.48 29.09 -0.83
N PHE A 423 -1.48 28.25 -1.18
CA PHE A 423 -0.06 28.57 -1.08
C PHE A 423 0.63 28.27 -2.43
N ASN A 424 0.82 29.29 -3.25
CA ASN A 424 1.47 29.18 -4.56
C ASN A 424 2.95 29.54 -4.42
N PHE A 425 3.78 28.54 -4.15
CA PHE A 425 5.22 28.72 -3.99
C PHE A 425 5.90 29.02 -5.33
N ASN A 426 6.74 30.06 -5.34
CA ASN A 426 7.27 30.65 -6.57
C ASN A 426 8.79 30.98 -6.51
N LYS A 427 9.43 30.87 -5.33
CA LYS A 427 10.90 30.87 -5.18
C LYS A 427 11.36 29.92 -4.06
N LEU A 428 12.42 29.16 -4.36
CA LEU A 428 13.38 28.59 -3.41
C LEU A 428 14.79 28.94 -3.94
N GLU A 429 15.62 29.61 -3.15
CA GLU A 429 17.03 29.87 -3.45
C GLU A 429 17.87 29.58 -2.21
N ILE A 430 18.85 28.68 -2.33
CA ILE A 430 19.81 28.39 -1.26
C ILE A 430 20.91 29.46 -1.30
N THR A 431 21.09 30.16 -0.18
CA THR A 431 22.01 31.29 -0.06
C THR A 431 23.32 30.96 0.67
N GLY A 432 23.42 29.77 1.27
CA GLY A 432 24.65 29.23 1.85
C GLY A 432 24.41 28.06 2.81
N THR A 433 25.50 27.37 3.16
CA THR A 433 25.49 26.20 4.05
C THR A 433 26.64 26.28 5.06
N GLU A 434 26.38 25.91 6.31
CA GLU A 434 27.38 25.72 7.37
C GLU A 434 27.32 24.25 7.85
N ILE A 435 28.44 23.53 7.85
CA ILE A 435 28.50 22.11 8.25
C ILE A 435 29.25 21.96 9.57
N PHE A 436 28.69 21.19 10.50
CA PHE A 436 29.25 20.87 11.81
C PHE A 436 29.40 19.34 12.00
N GLU A 437 29.79 18.91 13.20
CA GLU A 437 30.06 17.50 13.54
C GLU A 437 28.78 16.67 13.69
N ASP A 438 27.69 17.28 14.17
CA ASP A 438 26.40 16.63 14.50
C ASP A 438 25.19 17.21 13.75
N HIS A 439 25.36 18.30 13.00
CA HIS A 439 24.32 18.96 12.23
C HIS A 439 24.89 19.81 11.07
N ALA A 440 24.02 20.28 10.19
CA ALA A 440 24.29 21.34 9.23
C ALA A 440 23.20 22.43 9.29
N LEU A 441 23.54 23.62 8.83
CA LEU A 441 22.61 24.73 8.62
C LEU A 441 22.54 25.04 7.13
N VAL A 442 21.34 25.08 6.54
CA VAL A 442 21.12 25.54 5.16
C VAL A 442 20.26 26.80 5.20
N HIS A 443 20.73 27.87 4.59
CA HIS A 443 20.03 29.15 4.53
C HIS A 443 19.30 29.31 3.21
N THR A 444 18.05 29.77 3.24
CA THR A 444 17.25 30.02 2.02
C THR A 444 16.70 31.44 1.97
N GLU A 445 16.40 31.88 0.75
CA GLU A 445 15.36 32.86 0.46
C GLU A 445 14.21 32.16 -0.27
N GLU A 446 13.00 32.36 0.22
CA GLU A 446 11.77 31.77 -0.32
C GLU A 446 10.72 32.84 -0.57
N ALA A 447 9.88 32.62 -1.59
CA ALA A 447 8.71 33.45 -1.85
C ALA A 447 7.51 32.60 -2.28
N PHE A 448 6.31 33.08 -1.93
CA PHE A 448 5.04 32.46 -2.29
C PHE A 448 3.89 33.45 -2.31
N ASP A 449 2.96 33.27 -3.24
CA ASP A 449 1.67 33.95 -3.22
C ASP A 449 0.73 33.18 -2.27
N PHE A 450 0.21 33.86 -1.26
CA PHE A 450 -0.61 33.30 -0.18
C PHE A 450 -2.02 33.91 -0.19
N LYS A 451 -3.03 33.03 -0.17
CA LYS A 451 -4.45 33.36 -0.04
C LYS A 451 -4.94 33.05 1.37
N ASN A 452 -5.44 34.06 2.08
CA ASN A 452 -5.96 33.91 3.44
C ASN A 452 -7.41 33.37 3.50
N GLU A 453 -7.91 33.08 4.71
CA GLU A 453 -9.30 32.63 4.98
C GLU A 453 -10.40 33.58 4.43
N ALA A 454 -10.06 34.84 4.11
CA ALA A 454 -10.98 35.82 3.54
C ALA A 454 -10.93 35.88 1.99
N GLY A 455 -10.10 35.04 1.36
CA GLY A 455 -9.87 35.04 -0.09
C GLY A 455 -8.96 36.17 -0.59
N GLU A 456 -8.24 36.84 0.29
CA GLU A 456 -7.32 37.93 -0.07
C GLU A 456 -5.92 37.36 -0.37
N TRP A 457 -5.36 37.74 -1.51
CA TRP A 457 -4.01 37.36 -1.93
C TRP A 457 -2.94 38.33 -1.43
N SER A 458 -1.78 37.79 -1.07
CA SER A 458 -0.60 38.49 -0.57
C SER A 458 0.67 37.80 -1.07
N LEU A 459 1.77 38.54 -1.27
CA LEU A 459 3.08 37.96 -1.53
C LEU A 459 3.86 37.88 -0.22
N GLU A 460 4.28 36.69 0.15
CA GLU A 460 5.10 36.40 1.33
C GLU A 460 6.55 36.11 0.88
N GLU A 461 7.50 36.92 1.32
CA GLU A 461 8.94 36.70 1.14
C GLU A 461 9.56 36.40 2.51
N ARG A 462 10.35 35.31 2.61
CA ARG A 462 10.94 34.88 3.89
C ARG A 462 12.37 34.37 3.67
N SER A 463 13.31 34.83 4.48
CA SER A 463 14.59 34.13 4.64
C SER A 463 14.45 33.09 5.77
N LYS A 464 14.92 31.87 5.54
CA LYS A 464 14.91 30.81 6.55
C LYS A 464 16.30 30.25 6.81
N THR A 465 16.42 29.46 7.86
CA THR A 465 17.55 28.59 8.11
C THR A 465 17.05 27.27 8.66
N TYR A 466 17.26 26.22 7.87
CA TYR A 466 16.96 24.83 8.21
C TYR A 466 18.14 24.27 9.01
N THR A 467 17.87 23.72 10.19
CA THR A 467 18.86 22.95 10.95
C THR A 467 18.66 21.47 10.65
N ILE A 468 19.61 20.84 10.00
CA ILE A 468 19.51 19.48 9.47
C ILE A 468 20.42 18.55 10.28
N VAL A 469 19.89 17.43 10.73
CA VAL A 469 20.67 16.38 11.43
C VAL A 469 20.69 15.11 10.59
N MET A 470 21.74 14.29 10.77
CA MET A 470 21.87 12.95 10.17
C MET A 470 21.57 11.89 11.24
N ASP A 471 21.04 10.73 10.86
CA ASP A 471 20.94 9.56 11.75
C ASP A 471 22.14 8.59 11.62
N GLU A 472 22.05 7.42 12.27
CA GLU A 472 23.12 6.41 12.25
C GLU A 472 23.21 5.61 10.94
N ASN A 473 22.33 5.88 9.97
CA ASN A 473 22.24 5.22 8.66
C ASN A 473 22.45 6.22 7.49
N GLY A 474 22.70 7.50 7.78
CA GLY A 474 22.95 8.55 6.77
C GLY A 474 21.74 9.42 6.41
N PHE A 475 20.54 9.15 6.93
CA PHE A 475 19.33 9.89 6.55
C PHE A 475 19.26 11.28 7.20
N TYR A 476 18.82 12.28 6.41
CA TYR A 476 18.66 13.67 6.86
C TYR A 476 17.28 13.98 7.43
N TYR A 477 17.23 14.84 8.45
CA TYR A 477 16.00 15.33 9.06
C TYR A 477 16.10 16.81 9.42
N VAL A 478 15.06 17.59 9.12
CA VAL A 478 14.91 18.96 9.61
C VAL A 478 14.55 18.91 11.10
N SER A 479 15.44 19.47 11.91
CA SER A 479 15.33 19.53 13.39
C SER A 479 14.83 20.88 13.92
N ASP A 480 14.97 21.94 13.13
CA ASP A 480 14.47 23.30 13.40
C ASP A 480 14.39 24.12 12.09
N ILE A 481 13.49 25.10 12.03
CA ILE A 481 13.38 26.09 10.93
C ILE A 481 13.25 27.49 11.53
N ILE A 482 14.30 28.28 11.44
CA ILE A 482 14.32 29.67 11.93
C ILE A 482 14.01 30.62 10.76
N ASN A 483 12.89 31.32 10.81
CA ASN A 483 12.64 32.49 9.96
C ASN A 483 13.53 33.65 10.44
N LYS A 484 14.23 34.32 9.53
CA LYS A 484 15.02 35.54 9.79
C LYS A 484 14.19 36.77 9.44
N GLU A 485 14.13 37.74 10.37
CA GLU A 485 13.53 39.08 10.20
C GLU A 485 14.40 40.02 9.32
#